data_AF-A0A2M7YGX2-F1
#
_entry.id   AF-A0A2M7YGX2-F1
#
_cell.length_a   1.000
_cell.length_b   1.000
_cell.length_c   1.000
_cell.angle_alpha   90.00
_cell.angle_beta   90.00
_cell.angle_gamma   90.00
#
_symmetry.space_group_name_H-M   'P 1'
#
loop_
_entity.id
_entity.type
_entity.pdbx_description
1 polymer ?
#
loop_
_entity_poly.entity_id
_entity_poly.type
_entity_poly.pdbx_seq_one_letter_code
_entity_poly.pdbx_strand_id
1 'polypeptide(L)'
;MILENKLKKTTTWLEEFKHPSPSFQQRLSSIYGGSSFLLGERRKSFSRLLARSVALFGERGVLLLRIPGRVNLMGVHIEHRGGYVNSLAIQKEIIMAAYPRGDNLIRGFNLNEEFSPFSFSIGKLLPSEKRGNWLKFISESKITPGAWGNYIKGAVSRLQDYFPRKNLLGMDFVIDGNIPSGCGLSSSSALVVGTMLVTIVFNGLKISRKALTELCGEAEWYVGTRGGAGDHAAMLFGEKGYISHLRFFPLTVEKVLLPSGYTIVMCNSLKKAPKSKEARDAYNQTIASYEIALKLIKRNYPLLAGKIKYLRDVNQENLKVKEGKIYEILKSIP
;
A
#
# COMPACT_ATOMS: atom_id res chain seq x y z
N MET A 1 2.84 11.75 4.81
CA MET A 1 3.40 10.95 3.70
C MET A 1 4.02 11.86 2.65
N ILE A 2 3.27 12.74 1.98
CA ILE A 2 3.88 13.84 1.22
C ILE A 2 4.57 14.78 2.20
N LEU A 3 5.82 15.19 1.91
CA LEU A 3 6.50 16.20 2.70
C LEU A 3 5.74 17.50 2.51
N GLU A 4 5.85 18.21 1.39
CA GLU A 4 5.05 19.41 1.15
C GLU A 4 4.09 19.23 -0.01
N ASN A 5 2.84 19.68 0.15
CA ASN A 5 1.80 19.58 -0.86
C ASN A 5 1.96 20.65 -1.96
N LYS A 6 3.20 20.85 -2.43
CA LYS A 6 3.58 21.75 -3.52
C LYS A 6 4.85 21.23 -4.17
N LEU A 7 4.96 21.41 -5.47
CA LEU A 7 6.21 21.18 -6.18
C LEU A 7 7.21 22.26 -5.75
N LYS A 8 8.44 21.84 -5.46
CA LYS A 8 9.58 22.75 -5.26
C LYS A 8 10.71 22.37 -6.20
N LYS A 9 11.55 23.34 -6.53
CA LYS A 9 12.81 23.09 -7.23
C LYS A 9 13.65 22.06 -6.44
N THR A 10 14.37 21.23 -7.18
CA THR A 10 15.16 20.15 -6.57
C THR A 10 16.33 20.72 -5.76
N THR A 11 17.00 21.75 -6.27
CA THR A 11 18.01 22.55 -5.55
C THR A 11 17.50 23.10 -4.22
N THR A 12 16.28 23.65 -4.19
CA THR A 12 15.68 24.16 -2.95
C THR A 12 15.53 23.05 -1.91
N TRP A 13 15.11 21.85 -2.32
CA TRP A 13 15.07 20.71 -1.41
C TRP A 13 16.45 20.26 -0.96
N LEU A 14 17.44 20.20 -1.86
CA LEU A 14 18.81 19.82 -1.52
C LEU A 14 19.40 20.75 -0.46
N GLU A 15 19.23 22.06 -0.61
CA GLU A 15 19.64 23.05 0.40
C GLU A 15 18.89 22.84 1.72
N GLU A 16 17.58 22.61 1.69
CA GLU A 16 16.80 22.35 2.90
C GLU A 16 17.24 21.07 3.65
N PHE A 17 17.70 20.03 2.94
CA PHE A 17 18.24 18.83 3.60
C PHE A 17 19.66 19.03 4.13
N LYS A 18 20.47 19.86 3.46
CA LYS A 18 21.85 20.18 3.86
C LYS A 18 21.86 21.14 5.06
N HIS A 19 21.08 22.21 4.97
CA HIS A 19 20.93 23.30 5.93
C HIS A 19 19.45 23.48 6.29
N PRO A 20 18.87 22.61 7.14
CA PRO A 20 17.45 22.62 7.42
C PRO A 20 17.03 23.88 8.16
N SER A 21 15.96 24.54 7.68
CA SER A 21 15.32 25.61 8.44
C SER A 21 14.74 25.06 9.76
N PRO A 22 14.54 25.91 10.78
CA PRO A 22 13.95 25.47 12.05
C PRO A 22 12.60 24.76 11.87
N SER A 23 11.74 25.26 10.96
CA SER A 23 10.44 24.66 10.68
C SER A 23 10.56 23.28 10.03
N PHE A 24 11.52 23.10 9.12
CA PHE A 24 11.78 21.81 8.50
C PHE A 24 12.41 20.81 9.48
N GLN A 25 13.32 21.26 10.35
CA GLN A 25 13.90 20.43 11.39
C GLN A 25 12.84 19.95 12.40
N GLN A 26 11.95 20.84 12.85
CA GLN A 26 10.83 20.47 13.72
C GLN A 26 9.93 19.42 13.05
N ARG A 27 9.72 19.56 11.74
CA ARG A 27 8.92 18.62 10.96
C ARG A 27 9.57 17.25 10.78
N LEU A 28 10.86 17.21 10.50
CA LEU A 28 11.58 15.93 10.47
C LEU A 28 11.55 15.27 11.85
N SER A 29 11.68 16.06 12.92
CA SER A 29 11.63 15.56 14.30
C SER A 29 10.23 15.04 14.70
N SER A 30 9.16 15.65 14.20
CA SER A 30 7.81 15.14 14.45
C SER A 30 7.59 13.78 13.79
N ILE A 31 8.14 13.59 12.59
CA ILE A 31 8.07 12.34 11.81
C ILE A 31 8.96 11.25 12.39
N TYR A 32 10.25 11.53 12.59
CA TYR A 32 11.28 10.52 12.91
C TYR A 32 11.63 10.47 14.40
N GLY A 33 11.12 11.40 15.21
CA GLY A 33 11.55 11.56 16.60
C GLY A 33 12.82 12.40 16.73
N GLY A 34 13.34 12.52 17.96
CA GLY A 34 14.46 13.41 18.31
C GLY A 34 15.86 12.80 18.12
N SER A 35 15.99 11.59 17.56
CA SER A 35 17.30 10.96 17.36
C SER A 35 18.10 11.71 16.29
N SER A 36 19.19 12.36 16.69
CA SER A 36 20.09 13.10 15.80
C SER A 36 20.69 12.19 14.72
N PHE A 37 21.05 10.96 15.09
CA PHE A 37 21.53 9.93 14.16
C PHE A 37 20.49 9.61 13.08
N LEU A 38 19.25 9.25 13.48
CA LEU A 38 18.19 8.92 12.53
C LEU A 38 17.84 10.10 11.64
N LEU A 39 17.75 11.32 12.19
CA LEU A 39 17.50 12.53 11.42
C LEU A 39 18.62 12.76 10.39
N GLY A 40 19.89 12.60 10.76
CA GLY A 40 21.02 12.69 9.84
C GLY A 40 20.97 11.64 8.72
N GLU A 41 20.71 10.39 9.06
CA GLU A 41 20.52 9.27 8.12
C GLU A 41 19.40 9.55 7.10
N ARG A 42 18.24 10.03 7.58
CA ARG A 42 17.11 10.37 6.69
C ARG A 42 17.46 11.55 5.78
N ARG A 43 18.08 12.61 6.28
CA ARG A 43 18.51 13.75 5.45
C ARG A 43 19.46 13.29 4.34
N LYS A 44 20.48 12.49 4.67
CA LYS A 44 21.40 11.89 3.68
C LYS A 44 20.66 11.06 2.63
N SER A 45 19.68 10.24 3.04
CA SER A 45 18.89 9.42 2.13
C SER A 45 18.11 10.27 1.11
N PHE A 46 17.43 11.33 1.56
CA PHE A 46 16.73 12.26 0.67
C PHE A 46 17.70 13.05 -0.23
N SER A 47 18.83 13.52 0.31
CA SER A 47 19.83 14.21 -0.51
C SER A 47 20.37 13.33 -1.63
N ARG A 48 20.67 12.05 -1.35
CA ARG A 48 21.12 11.09 -2.37
C ARG A 48 20.04 10.81 -3.42
N LEU A 49 18.79 10.63 -2.99
CA LEU A 49 17.64 10.46 -3.87
C LEU A 49 17.50 11.64 -4.85
N LEU A 50 17.57 12.87 -4.32
CA LEU A 50 17.45 14.10 -5.10
C LEU A 50 18.65 14.31 -6.03
N ALA A 51 19.88 14.06 -5.56
CA ALA A 51 21.07 14.16 -6.41
C ALA A 51 20.96 13.22 -7.62
N ARG A 52 20.49 11.97 -7.38
CA ARG A 52 20.24 11.02 -8.47
C ARG A 52 19.14 11.49 -9.41
N SER A 53 18.06 12.07 -8.91
CA SER A 53 16.97 12.55 -9.77
C SER A 53 17.37 13.77 -10.59
N VAL A 54 18.21 14.68 -10.07
CA VAL A 54 18.80 15.78 -10.86
C VAL A 54 19.68 15.22 -11.99
N ALA A 55 20.51 14.22 -11.70
CA ALA A 55 21.35 13.61 -12.73
C ALA A 55 20.53 12.96 -13.86
N LEU A 56 19.34 12.43 -13.55
CA LEU A 56 18.46 11.78 -14.54
C LEU A 56 17.57 12.75 -15.31
N PHE A 57 17.06 13.80 -14.66
CA PHE A 57 15.98 14.63 -15.20
C PHE A 57 16.32 16.13 -15.28
N GLY A 58 17.45 16.55 -14.72
CA GLY A 58 17.80 17.95 -14.53
C GLY A 58 16.99 18.64 -13.43
N GLU A 59 17.19 19.94 -13.30
CA GLU A 59 16.49 20.78 -12.32
C GLU A 59 15.01 20.94 -12.69
N ARG A 60 14.10 20.44 -11.84
CA ARG A 60 12.65 20.54 -12.03
C ARG A 60 11.90 20.61 -10.70
N GLY A 61 10.61 20.97 -10.78
CA GLY A 61 9.68 20.88 -9.68
C GLY A 61 9.45 19.42 -9.27
N VAL A 62 9.78 19.07 -8.03
CA VAL A 62 9.68 17.72 -7.46
C VAL A 62 8.69 17.68 -6.31
N LEU A 63 7.93 16.58 -6.25
CA LEU A 63 7.14 16.19 -5.09
C LEU A 63 7.88 15.10 -4.33
N LEU A 64 8.12 15.31 -3.03
CA LEU A 64 8.77 14.35 -2.15
C LEU A 64 7.77 13.63 -1.28
N LEU A 65 7.87 12.31 -1.25
CA LEU A 65 7.04 11.44 -0.44
C LEU A 65 7.90 10.52 0.41
N ARG A 66 7.36 10.21 1.58
CA ARG A 66 7.75 9.08 2.42
C ARG A 66 6.53 8.19 2.63
N ILE A 67 6.69 6.89 2.47
CA ILE A 67 5.64 5.90 2.68
C ILE A 67 6.19 4.87 3.67
N PRO A 68 5.67 4.83 4.92
CA PRO A 68 6.18 3.91 5.92
C PRO A 68 5.87 2.46 5.53
N GLY A 69 6.69 1.53 5.98
CA GLY A 69 6.27 0.13 6.10
C GLY A 69 5.25 -0.01 7.23
N ARG A 70 4.78 -1.24 7.45
CA ARG A 70 3.86 -1.53 8.54
C ARG A 70 4.15 -2.87 9.20
N VAL A 71 3.71 -3.03 10.43
CA VAL A 71 3.60 -4.33 11.11
C VAL A 71 2.14 -4.57 11.50
N ASN A 72 1.69 -5.81 11.34
CA ASN A 72 0.40 -6.27 11.82
C ASN A 72 0.63 -6.94 13.18
N LEU A 73 0.05 -6.39 14.24
CA LEU A 73 0.13 -6.93 15.60
C LEU A 73 -0.85 -8.09 15.80
N MET A 74 -2.03 -7.99 15.19
CA MET A 74 -3.11 -8.98 15.34
C MET A 74 -4.14 -8.85 14.22
N GLY A 75 -4.66 -10.00 13.78
CA GLY A 75 -5.63 -10.08 12.69
C GLY A 75 -4.95 -10.24 11.34
N VAL A 76 -4.32 -11.39 11.11
CA VAL A 76 -3.61 -11.72 9.87
C VAL A 76 -4.55 -12.49 8.94
N HIS A 77 -4.57 -12.17 7.64
CA HIS A 77 -5.39 -12.83 6.61
C HIS A 77 -6.91 -12.79 6.84
N ILE A 78 -7.40 -11.78 7.56
CA ILE A 78 -8.85 -11.64 7.84
C ILE A 78 -9.45 -10.34 7.33
N GLU A 79 -8.64 -9.40 6.87
CA GLU A 79 -9.11 -8.10 6.36
C GLU A 79 -9.95 -8.26 5.09
N HIS A 80 -9.54 -9.14 4.17
CA HIS A 80 -10.32 -9.47 2.97
C HIS A 80 -11.59 -10.29 3.29
N ARG A 81 -11.80 -10.65 4.57
CA ARG A 81 -13.05 -11.25 5.09
C ARG A 81 -13.80 -10.32 6.04
N GLY A 82 -13.42 -9.04 6.07
CA GLY A 82 -14.07 -8.02 6.89
C GLY A 82 -13.71 -8.07 8.38
N GLY A 83 -12.70 -8.83 8.77
CA GLY A 83 -12.20 -8.88 10.14
C GLY A 83 -11.53 -7.58 10.59
N TYR A 84 -11.12 -7.57 11.86
CA TYR A 84 -10.37 -6.48 12.46
C TYR A 84 -8.87 -6.72 12.36
N VAL A 85 -8.11 -5.68 12.05
CA VAL A 85 -6.66 -5.70 11.99
C VAL A 85 -6.10 -4.60 12.87
N ASN A 86 -5.11 -4.96 13.70
CA ASN A 86 -4.39 -4.04 14.56
C ASN A 86 -3.00 -3.83 13.99
N SER A 87 -2.75 -2.67 13.39
CA SER A 87 -1.50 -2.41 12.67
C SER A 87 -0.81 -1.14 13.14
N LEU A 88 0.50 -1.09 12.89
CA LEU A 88 1.35 0.06 13.14
C LEU A 88 2.15 0.40 11.89
N ALA A 89 2.22 1.69 11.56
CA ALA A 89 3.23 2.19 10.65
C ALA A 89 4.61 2.19 11.35
N ILE A 90 5.65 1.77 10.66
CA ILE A 90 7.02 1.71 11.21
C ILE A 90 7.91 2.81 10.61
N GLN A 91 9.06 3.05 11.24
CA GLN A 91 10.01 4.09 10.81
C GLN A 91 10.81 3.72 9.55
N LYS A 92 10.80 2.43 9.13
CA LYS A 92 11.31 2.03 7.82
C LYS A 92 10.32 2.47 6.74
N GLU A 93 10.82 2.86 5.57
CA GLU A 93 10.02 3.51 4.55
C GLU A 93 10.58 3.37 3.14
N ILE A 94 9.71 3.66 2.17
CA ILE A 94 10.09 4.05 0.82
C ILE A 94 10.04 5.57 0.73
N ILE A 95 11.06 6.16 0.12
CA ILE A 95 11.07 7.57 -0.28
C ILE A 95 11.01 7.69 -1.80
N MET A 96 10.29 8.70 -2.27
CA MET A 96 10.02 8.90 -3.68
C MET A 96 10.18 10.37 -4.04
N ALA A 97 10.95 10.62 -5.10
CA ALA A 97 11.06 11.90 -5.77
C ALA A 97 10.31 11.79 -7.09
N ALA A 98 9.16 12.46 -7.19
CA ALA A 98 8.29 12.37 -8.34
C ALA A 98 8.17 13.71 -9.07
N TYR A 99 8.09 13.63 -10.40
CA TYR A 99 8.07 14.76 -11.32
C TYR A 99 6.89 14.59 -12.29
N PRO A 100 6.00 15.60 -12.41
CA PRO A 100 4.88 15.51 -13.34
C PRO A 100 5.36 15.57 -14.78
N ARG A 101 4.61 14.94 -15.69
CA ARG A 101 4.83 15.03 -17.14
C ARG A 101 3.58 15.55 -17.83
N GLY A 102 3.76 16.13 -19.02
CA GLY A 102 2.67 16.56 -19.89
C GLY A 102 2.12 15.46 -20.82
N ASP A 103 2.78 14.30 -20.87
CA ASP A 103 2.35 13.12 -21.63
C ASP A 103 1.77 12.04 -20.70
N ASN A 104 1.44 10.86 -21.22
CA ASN A 104 0.94 9.72 -20.43
C ASN A 104 2.04 8.68 -20.10
N LEU A 105 3.31 9.07 -20.13
CA LEU A 105 4.43 8.17 -19.93
C LEU A 105 4.80 8.06 -18.45
N ILE A 106 4.99 6.85 -17.95
CA ILE A 106 5.55 6.59 -16.63
C ILE A 106 6.98 6.09 -16.81
N ARG A 107 7.96 6.73 -16.15
CA ARG A 107 9.33 6.20 -16.05
C ARG A 107 9.75 6.07 -14.60
N GLY A 108 10.18 4.87 -14.22
CA GLY A 108 10.57 4.55 -12.85
C GLY A 108 12.04 4.16 -12.75
N PHE A 109 12.72 4.73 -11.77
CA PHE A 109 14.12 4.45 -11.45
C PHE A 109 14.26 4.11 -9.96
N ASN A 110 15.24 3.29 -9.61
CA ASN A 110 15.57 2.94 -8.24
C ASN A 110 17.05 3.25 -7.96
N LEU A 111 17.37 3.62 -6.72
CA LEU A 111 18.76 3.78 -6.28
C LEU A 111 19.46 2.45 -6.04
N ASN A 112 18.71 1.38 -5.74
CA ASN A 112 19.25 0.03 -5.72
C ASN A 112 19.23 -0.55 -7.14
N GLU A 113 20.41 -0.84 -7.67
CA GLU A 113 20.65 -1.34 -9.03
C GLU A 113 20.04 -2.72 -9.31
N GLU A 114 19.72 -3.50 -8.27
CA GLU A 114 18.96 -4.75 -8.40
C GLU A 114 17.57 -4.53 -9.03
N PHE A 115 17.02 -3.31 -8.92
CA PHE A 115 15.74 -2.95 -9.50
C PHE A 115 15.94 -2.14 -10.79
N SER A 116 15.98 -2.84 -11.92
CA SER A 116 16.18 -2.22 -13.23
C SER A 116 15.15 -1.13 -13.53
N PRO A 117 15.55 -0.03 -14.20
CA PRO A 117 14.62 1.00 -14.65
C PRO A 117 13.53 0.43 -15.57
N PHE A 118 12.38 1.10 -15.62
CA PHE A 118 11.30 0.74 -16.55
C PHE A 118 10.56 1.96 -17.10
N SER A 119 9.84 1.76 -18.20
CA SER A 119 8.96 2.76 -18.79
C SER A 119 7.69 2.11 -19.35
N PHE A 120 6.54 2.78 -19.24
CA PHE A 120 5.31 2.38 -19.92
C PHE A 120 4.36 3.57 -20.17
N SER A 121 3.50 3.47 -21.19
CA SER A 121 2.44 4.44 -21.44
C SER A 121 1.14 3.99 -20.80
N ILE A 122 0.48 4.86 -20.03
CA ILE A 122 -0.79 4.58 -19.34
C ILE A 122 -1.87 4.21 -20.36
N GLY A 123 -2.01 5.01 -21.43
CA GLY A 123 -3.03 4.81 -22.46
C GLY A 123 -2.81 3.55 -23.29
N LYS A 124 -1.55 3.13 -23.51
CA LYS A 124 -1.25 1.85 -24.18
C LYS A 124 -1.54 0.65 -23.26
N LEU A 125 -1.27 0.80 -21.96
CA LEU A 125 -1.50 -0.26 -20.98
C LEU A 125 -2.99 -0.49 -20.72
N LEU A 126 -3.76 0.58 -20.52
CA LEU A 126 -5.21 0.55 -20.32
C LEU A 126 -5.91 1.54 -21.26
N PRO A 127 -6.15 1.13 -22.52
CA PRO A 127 -6.92 1.90 -23.51
C PRO A 127 -8.34 2.23 -23.01
N SER A 128 -8.93 3.30 -23.55
CA SER A 128 -10.23 3.82 -23.12
C SER A 128 -11.37 2.79 -23.14
N GLU A 129 -11.40 1.95 -24.16
CA GLU A 129 -12.40 0.91 -24.39
C GLU A 129 -12.31 -0.27 -23.42
N LYS A 130 -11.20 -0.41 -22.70
CA LYS A 130 -10.98 -1.44 -21.68
C LYS A 130 -11.21 -0.94 -20.24
N ARG A 131 -11.51 0.35 -20.05
CA ARG A 131 -11.73 0.96 -18.72
C ARG A 131 -13.13 0.66 -18.20
N GLY A 132 -13.29 0.72 -16.88
CA GLY A 132 -14.55 0.48 -16.17
C GLY A 132 -14.80 -0.99 -15.83
N ASN A 133 -13.85 -1.88 -16.11
CA ASN A 133 -13.94 -3.30 -15.74
C ASN A 133 -12.56 -3.84 -15.35
N TRP A 134 -12.14 -3.48 -14.12
CA TRP A 134 -10.86 -3.88 -13.56
C TRP A 134 -10.60 -5.38 -13.62
N LEU A 135 -11.58 -6.22 -13.27
CA LEU A 135 -11.41 -7.68 -13.22
C LEU A 135 -11.13 -8.27 -14.60
N LYS A 136 -11.86 -7.81 -15.64
CA LYS A 136 -11.61 -8.23 -17.02
C LYS A 136 -10.22 -7.80 -17.49
N PHE A 137 -9.84 -6.55 -17.19
CA PHE A 137 -8.52 -6.03 -17.56
C PHE A 137 -7.39 -6.87 -16.96
N ILE A 138 -7.44 -7.15 -15.65
CA ILE A 138 -6.36 -7.92 -15.00
C ILE A 138 -6.35 -9.39 -15.41
N SER A 139 -7.49 -9.99 -15.80
CA SER A 139 -7.53 -11.37 -16.30
C SER A 139 -6.93 -11.51 -17.70
N GLU A 140 -7.02 -10.47 -18.54
CA GLU A 140 -6.44 -10.45 -19.89
C GLU A 140 -4.98 -9.94 -19.91
N SER A 141 -4.52 -9.35 -18.81
CA SER A 141 -3.19 -8.74 -18.72
C SER A 141 -2.08 -9.78 -18.65
N LYS A 142 -1.11 -9.68 -19.57
CA LYS A 142 0.14 -10.43 -19.51
C LYS A 142 1.17 -9.64 -18.71
N ILE A 143 1.62 -10.18 -17.59
CA ILE A 143 2.63 -9.57 -16.73
C ILE A 143 3.93 -10.38 -16.75
N THR A 144 5.07 -9.70 -16.81
CA THR A 144 6.37 -10.33 -16.53
C THR A 144 6.49 -10.52 -15.02
N PRO A 145 6.58 -11.75 -14.50
CA PRO A 145 6.66 -11.98 -13.05
C PRO A 145 7.88 -11.30 -12.42
N GLY A 146 7.78 -10.90 -11.16
CA GLY A 146 8.90 -10.35 -10.39
C GLY A 146 9.29 -8.89 -10.69
N ALA A 147 8.85 -8.31 -11.81
CA ALA A 147 9.15 -6.92 -12.16
C ALA A 147 8.48 -5.93 -11.19
N TRP A 148 9.28 -5.16 -10.46
CA TRP A 148 8.78 -4.18 -9.47
C TRP A 148 7.88 -3.10 -10.08
N GLY A 149 8.11 -2.76 -11.36
CA GLY A 149 7.26 -1.84 -12.10
C GLY A 149 5.80 -2.30 -12.24
N ASN A 150 5.49 -3.58 -12.02
CA ASN A 150 4.10 -4.06 -12.04
C ASN A 150 3.26 -3.50 -10.90
N TYR A 151 3.84 -3.21 -9.72
CA TYR A 151 3.12 -2.53 -8.63
C TYR A 151 2.71 -1.10 -9.04
N ILE A 152 3.57 -0.42 -9.79
CA ILE A 152 3.33 0.92 -10.32
C ILE A 152 2.27 0.87 -11.44
N LYS A 153 2.38 -0.09 -12.36
CA LYS A 153 1.38 -0.35 -13.40
C LYS A 153 0.00 -0.59 -12.79
N GLY A 154 -0.09 -1.50 -11.80
CA GLY A 154 -1.32 -1.79 -11.09
C GLY A 154 -1.92 -0.54 -10.43
N ALA A 155 -1.10 0.25 -9.73
CA ALA A 155 -1.53 1.48 -9.06
C ALA A 155 -2.11 2.51 -10.04
N VAL A 156 -1.38 2.83 -11.12
CA VAL A 156 -1.81 3.84 -12.09
C VAL A 156 -3.00 3.34 -12.92
N SER A 157 -2.98 2.09 -13.37
CA SER A 157 -4.10 1.49 -14.12
C SER A 157 -5.35 1.39 -13.28
N ARG A 158 -5.26 1.10 -11.98
CA ARG A 158 -6.44 1.05 -11.12
C ARG A 158 -7.09 2.42 -10.95
N LEU A 159 -6.30 3.49 -10.79
CA LEU A 159 -6.82 4.86 -10.81
C LEU A 159 -7.40 5.24 -12.17
N GLN A 160 -6.76 4.84 -13.26
CA GLN A 160 -7.25 5.09 -14.63
C GLN A 160 -8.59 4.39 -14.87
N ASP A 161 -8.77 3.17 -14.36
CA ASP A 161 -10.03 2.43 -14.42
C ASP A 161 -11.13 3.07 -13.55
N TYR A 162 -10.78 3.58 -12.37
CA TYR A 162 -11.71 4.28 -11.47
C TYR A 162 -12.15 5.65 -11.99
N PHE A 163 -11.28 6.34 -12.75
CA PHE A 163 -11.58 7.60 -13.43
C PHE A 163 -11.60 7.41 -14.96
N PRO A 164 -12.54 6.62 -15.52
CA PRO A 164 -12.46 6.13 -16.89
C PRO A 164 -12.50 7.25 -17.95
N ARG A 165 -13.15 8.37 -17.63
CA ARG A 165 -13.33 9.54 -18.51
C ARG A 165 -12.13 10.49 -18.54
N LYS A 166 -11.16 10.36 -17.62
CA LYS A 166 -9.97 11.21 -17.60
C LYS A 166 -8.81 10.46 -18.23
N ASN A 167 -8.04 11.09 -19.12
CA ASN A 167 -6.76 10.53 -19.54
C ASN A 167 -5.70 10.98 -18.54
N LEU A 168 -5.17 10.04 -17.75
CA LEU A 168 -4.16 10.36 -16.76
C LEU A 168 -2.85 10.75 -17.43
N LEU A 169 -2.25 11.82 -16.94
CA LEU A 169 -0.89 12.23 -17.22
C LEU A 169 0.09 11.38 -16.42
N GLY A 170 1.25 11.22 -17.03
CA GLY A 170 2.37 10.44 -16.55
C GLY A 170 3.26 11.18 -15.56
N MET A 171 4.32 10.51 -15.17
CA MET A 171 5.29 10.98 -14.19
C MET A 171 6.62 10.27 -14.36
N ASP A 172 7.68 10.99 -14.04
CA ASP A 172 8.98 10.39 -13.77
C ASP A 172 9.14 10.26 -12.25
N PHE A 173 9.73 9.18 -11.77
CA PHE A 173 10.10 9.08 -10.37
C PHE A 173 11.37 8.30 -10.13
N VAL A 174 12.04 8.66 -9.03
CA VAL A 174 13.16 7.94 -8.46
C VAL A 174 12.76 7.47 -7.06
N ILE A 175 13.13 6.24 -6.72
CA ILE A 175 12.79 5.62 -5.44
C ILE A 175 14.05 5.13 -4.73
N ASP A 176 14.05 5.27 -3.41
CA ASP A 176 14.96 4.60 -2.48
C ASP A 176 14.14 4.08 -1.29
N GLY A 177 14.65 3.11 -0.55
CA GLY A 177 13.89 2.52 0.56
C GLY A 177 14.74 1.68 1.49
N ASN A 178 14.37 1.69 2.77
CA ASN A 178 15.04 0.90 3.81
C ASN A 178 14.11 -0.12 4.48
N ILE A 179 12.94 -0.39 3.87
CA ILE A 179 12.09 -1.52 4.26
C ILE A 179 12.75 -2.81 3.78
N PRO A 180 13.06 -3.77 4.68
CA PRO A 180 13.60 -5.05 4.29
C PRO A 180 12.71 -5.78 3.27
N SER A 181 13.27 -6.10 2.11
CA SER A 181 12.57 -6.83 1.06
C SER A 181 12.28 -8.27 1.47
N GLY A 182 11.04 -8.72 1.26
CA GLY A 182 10.65 -10.12 1.48
C GLY A 182 10.50 -10.54 2.95
N CYS A 183 10.43 -9.58 3.88
CA CYS A 183 10.29 -9.86 5.32
C CYS A 183 8.87 -9.56 5.86
N GLY A 184 7.87 -9.52 4.97
CA GLY A 184 6.48 -9.26 5.37
C GLY A 184 6.20 -7.84 5.87
N LEU A 185 7.05 -6.85 5.55
CA LEU A 185 6.92 -5.43 5.97
C LEU A 185 6.31 -4.49 4.89
N SER A 186 5.71 -5.07 3.85
CA SER A 186 4.90 -4.37 2.83
C SER A 186 5.62 -3.32 1.98
N SER A 187 6.86 -3.57 1.56
CA SER A 187 7.51 -2.68 0.59
C SER A 187 6.74 -2.59 -0.74
N SER A 188 6.06 -3.67 -1.18
CA SER A 188 5.15 -3.64 -2.35
C SER A 188 4.00 -2.66 -2.17
N SER A 189 3.31 -2.73 -1.04
CA SER A 189 2.15 -1.87 -0.74
C SER A 189 2.57 -0.41 -0.56
N ALA A 190 3.76 -0.16 -0.02
CA ALA A 190 4.32 1.17 0.06
C ALA A 190 4.57 1.80 -1.33
N LEU A 191 5.01 1.01 -2.32
CA LEU A 191 5.13 1.46 -3.71
C LEU A 191 3.76 1.81 -4.29
N VAL A 192 2.74 0.96 -4.06
CA VAL A 192 1.37 1.19 -4.55
C VAL A 192 0.78 2.47 -3.96
N VAL A 193 0.82 2.63 -2.63
CA VAL A 193 0.32 3.83 -1.94
C VAL A 193 1.04 5.08 -2.43
N GLY A 194 2.37 5.06 -2.49
CA GLY A 194 3.16 6.20 -2.95
C GLY A 194 2.80 6.61 -4.38
N THR A 195 2.70 5.64 -5.28
CA THR A 195 2.33 5.86 -6.68
C THR A 195 0.94 6.46 -6.81
N MET A 196 -0.05 5.89 -6.14
CA MET A 196 -1.42 6.41 -6.21
C MET A 196 -1.51 7.84 -5.66
N LEU A 197 -0.83 8.15 -4.54
CA LEU A 197 -0.81 9.50 -3.99
C LEU A 197 -0.22 10.51 -4.97
N VAL A 198 0.89 10.19 -5.63
CA VAL A 198 1.49 11.05 -6.65
C VAL A 198 0.56 11.23 -7.85
N THR A 199 0.01 10.13 -8.38
CA THR A 199 -0.91 10.18 -9.52
C THR A 199 -2.13 11.06 -9.21
N ILE A 200 -2.68 10.95 -7.99
CA ILE A 200 -3.79 11.79 -7.52
C ILE A 200 -3.42 13.27 -7.53
N VAL A 201 -2.25 13.62 -6.96
CA VAL A 201 -1.79 15.01 -6.88
C VAL A 201 -1.55 15.59 -8.27
N PHE A 202 -0.81 14.89 -9.13
CA PHE A 202 -0.44 15.39 -10.46
C PHE A 202 -1.62 15.51 -11.42
N ASN A 203 -2.68 14.72 -11.22
CA ASN A 203 -3.87 14.73 -12.06
C ASN A 203 -5.07 15.45 -11.42
N GLY A 204 -4.90 16.08 -10.25
CA GLY A 204 -5.97 16.77 -9.53
C GLY A 204 -7.19 15.88 -9.26
N LEU A 205 -6.96 14.62 -8.91
CA LEU A 205 -8.03 13.65 -8.68
C LEU A 205 -8.66 13.86 -7.30
N LYS A 206 -9.98 13.77 -7.23
CA LYS A 206 -10.72 13.85 -5.96
C LYS A 206 -11.16 12.45 -5.55
N ILE A 207 -10.58 11.95 -4.47
CA ILE A 207 -10.89 10.62 -3.92
C ILE A 207 -10.74 10.66 -2.40
N SER A 208 -11.64 9.97 -1.69
CA SER A 208 -11.53 9.85 -0.23
C SER A 208 -10.38 8.90 0.15
N ARG A 209 -9.76 9.10 1.31
CA ARG A 209 -8.74 8.16 1.81
C ARG A 209 -9.25 6.73 1.94
N LYS A 210 -10.54 6.55 2.27
CA LYS A 210 -11.15 5.22 2.38
C LYS A 210 -11.25 4.53 1.02
N ALA A 211 -11.76 5.23 0.00
CA ALA A 211 -11.81 4.70 -1.36
C ALA A 211 -10.40 4.43 -1.89
N LEU A 212 -9.44 5.34 -1.66
CA LEU A 212 -8.04 5.12 -2.02
C LEU A 212 -7.47 3.84 -1.40
N THR A 213 -7.80 3.55 -0.13
CA THR A 213 -7.34 2.34 0.56
C THR A 213 -7.82 1.08 -0.15
N GLU A 214 -9.11 1.02 -0.48
CA GLU A 214 -9.70 -0.12 -1.21
C GLU A 214 -9.06 -0.27 -2.60
N LEU A 215 -8.90 0.84 -3.34
CA LEU A 215 -8.23 0.81 -4.64
C LEU A 215 -6.77 0.37 -4.55
N CYS A 216 -6.04 0.69 -3.47
CA CYS A 216 -4.67 0.22 -3.30
C CYS A 216 -4.60 -1.32 -3.19
N GLY A 217 -5.53 -1.92 -2.44
CA GLY A 217 -5.64 -3.39 -2.36
C GLY A 217 -5.96 -4.01 -3.73
N GLU A 218 -6.94 -3.45 -4.43
CA GLU A 218 -7.32 -3.90 -5.78
C GLU A 218 -6.20 -3.67 -6.81
N ALA A 219 -5.39 -2.64 -6.67
CA ALA A 219 -4.26 -2.38 -7.56
C ALA A 219 -3.20 -3.47 -7.50
N GLU A 220 -2.95 -4.05 -6.32
CA GLU A 220 -2.04 -5.20 -6.19
C GLU A 220 -2.57 -6.45 -6.89
N TRP A 221 -3.87 -6.54 -7.17
CA TRP A 221 -4.41 -7.65 -7.94
C TRP A 221 -3.84 -7.73 -9.36
N TYR A 222 -3.29 -6.63 -9.88
CA TYR A 222 -2.54 -6.62 -11.13
C TYR A 222 -1.28 -7.50 -11.09
N VAL A 223 -0.62 -7.65 -9.93
CA VAL A 223 0.55 -8.55 -9.79
C VAL A 223 0.15 -10.02 -9.56
N GLY A 224 -1.16 -10.28 -9.50
CA GLY A 224 -1.74 -11.62 -9.40
C GLY A 224 -2.06 -12.06 -7.97
N THR A 225 -1.76 -11.29 -6.93
CA THR A 225 -2.26 -11.56 -5.57
C THR A 225 -3.75 -11.22 -5.47
N ARG A 226 -4.46 -11.79 -4.50
CA ARG A 226 -5.88 -11.48 -4.25
C ARG A 226 -6.13 -10.97 -2.83
N GLY A 227 -5.11 -10.37 -2.23
CA GLY A 227 -5.11 -9.87 -0.86
C GLY A 227 -6.07 -8.71 -0.63
N GLY A 228 -6.22 -8.33 0.64
CA GLY A 228 -7.01 -7.17 1.02
C GLY A 228 -6.20 -5.86 1.07
N ALA A 229 -6.75 -4.87 1.77
CA ALA A 229 -6.21 -3.51 1.85
C ALA A 229 -5.59 -3.17 3.22
N GLY A 230 -5.28 -4.17 4.05
CA GLY A 230 -4.79 -4.01 5.42
C GLY A 230 -3.50 -3.21 5.50
N ASP A 231 -2.54 -3.56 4.65
CA ASP A 231 -1.24 -2.92 4.57
C ASP A 231 -1.38 -1.44 4.18
N HIS A 232 -2.18 -1.16 3.15
CA HIS A 232 -2.40 0.19 2.63
C HIS A 232 -3.14 1.05 3.65
N ALA A 233 -4.13 0.49 4.35
CA ALA A 233 -4.86 1.16 5.42
C ALA A 233 -3.92 1.57 6.56
N ALA A 234 -3.05 0.65 7.01
CA ALA A 234 -2.07 0.92 8.06
C ALA A 234 -1.12 2.08 7.68
N MET A 235 -0.72 2.18 6.41
CA MET A 235 0.13 3.27 5.92
C MET A 235 -0.63 4.61 5.80
N LEU A 236 -1.87 4.57 5.33
CA LEU A 236 -2.70 5.76 5.08
C LEU A 236 -3.27 6.40 6.36
N PHE A 237 -3.50 5.59 7.39
CA PHE A 237 -4.13 6.00 8.65
C PHE A 237 -3.22 5.90 9.87
N GLY A 238 -2.01 5.37 9.73
CA GLY A 238 -1.04 5.26 10.82
C GLY A 238 -0.69 6.62 11.43
N GLU A 239 -0.62 6.66 12.76
CA GLU A 239 -0.27 7.84 13.54
C GLU A 239 0.77 7.48 14.61
N LYS A 240 1.70 8.41 14.85
CA LYS A 240 2.76 8.21 15.85
C LYS A 240 2.14 8.00 17.23
N GLY A 241 2.54 6.92 17.91
CA GLY A 241 2.06 6.59 19.25
C GLY A 241 0.74 5.81 19.29
N TYR A 242 0.11 5.52 18.15
CA TYR A 242 -1.17 4.83 18.11
C TYR A 242 -1.13 3.55 17.27
N ILE A 243 -1.78 2.50 17.76
CA ILE A 243 -2.19 1.32 17.01
C ILE A 243 -3.41 1.70 16.18
N SER A 244 -3.37 1.44 14.87
CA SER A 244 -4.53 1.54 13.99
C SER A 244 -5.39 0.28 14.15
N HIS A 245 -6.57 0.45 14.74
CA HIS A 245 -7.60 -0.59 14.83
C HIS A 245 -8.55 -0.45 13.64
N LEU A 246 -8.41 -1.35 12.67
CA LEU A 246 -9.00 -1.24 11.35
C LEU A 246 -10.02 -2.36 11.13
N ARG A 247 -11.21 -2.04 10.63
CA ARG A 247 -12.19 -3.04 10.15
C ARG A 247 -12.48 -2.79 8.70
N PHE A 248 -12.74 -3.85 7.93
CA PHE A 248 -12.97 -3.76 6.49
C PHE A 248 -14.43 -4.06 6.13
N PHE A 249 -14.91 -3.51 5.01
CA PHE A 249 -16.27 -3.73 4.49
C PHE A 249 -17.42 -3.39 5.48
N PRO A 250 -17.67 -2.11 5.80
CA PRO A 250 -16.94 -0.92 5.34
C PRO A 250 -15.66 -0.65 6.14
N LEU A 251 -14.77 0.17 5.57
CA LEU A 251 -13.56 0.61 6.27
C LEU A 251 -13.90 1.53 7.46
N THR A 252 -13.65 1.03 8.68
CA THR A 252 -13.62 1.84 9.91
C THR A 252 -12.20 1.92 10.45
N VAL A 253 -11.87 3.08 11.02
CA VAL A 253 -10.52 3.39 11.49
C VAL A 253 -10.66 3.97 12.89
N GLU A 254 -10.17 3.22 13.86
CA GLU A 254 -10.06 3.62 15.25
C GLU A 254 -8.58 3.65 15.64
N LYS A 255 -8.26 4.43 16.66
CA LYS A 255 -6.90 4.60 17.17
C LYS A 255 -6.87 4.18 18.62
N VAL A 256 -5.93 3.30 18.94
CA VAL A 256 -5.68 2.86 20.31
C VAL A 256 -4.30 3.36 20.69
N LEU A 257 -4.19 4.09 21.80
CA LEU A 257 -2.90 4.58 22.28
C LEU A 257 -1.98 3.38 22.59
N LEU A 258 -0.74 3.41 22.12
CA LEU A 258 0.24 2.40 22.49
C LEU A 258 0.48 2.50 24.01
N PRO A 259 0.29 1.42 24.79
CA PRO A 259 0.43 1.48 26.24
C PRO A 259 1.82 1.99 26.68
N SER A 260 1.84 2.88 27.67
CA SER A 260 3.10 3.37 28.26
C SER A 260 3.88 2.23 28.91
N GLY A 261 5.21 2.31 28.85
CA GLY A 261 6.10 1.26 29.38
C GLY A 261 6.33 0.08 28.42
N TYR A 262 5.64 0.02 27.28
CA TYR A 262 5.83 -1.02 26.28
C TYR A 262 6.61 -0.52 25.07
N THR A 263 7.42 -1.40 24.48
CA THR A 263 8.10 -1.19 23.20
C THR A 263 7.89 -2.42 22.33
N ILE A 264 7.73 -2.20 21.03
CA ILE A 264 7.57 -3.27 20.05
C ILE A 264 8.91 -3.56 19.42
N VAL A 265 9.39 -4.78 19.61
CA VAL A 265 10.63 -5.28 19.01
C VAL A 265 10.27 -6.16 17.83
N MET A 266 10.80 -5.83 16.65
CA MET A 266 10.62 -6.64 15.44
C MET A 266 11.85 -7.52 15.23
N CYS A 267 11.64 -8.85 15.25
CA CYS A 267 12.69 -9.83 15.01
C CYS A 267 12.52 -10.44 13.61
N ASN A 268 13.50 -10.19 12.72
CA ASN A 268 13.49 -10.77 11.38
C ASN A 268 13.97 -12.23 11.44
N SER A 269 13.18 -13.17 10.92
CA SER A 269 13.54 -14.60 10.88
C SER A 269 14.70 -14.91 9.92
N LEU A 270 15.13 -13.94 9.10
CA LEU A 270 16.12 -14.05 8.04
C LEU A 270 15.70 -14.99 6.88
N LYS A 271 14.52 -15.61 6.98
CA LYS A 271 13.90 -16.38 5.88
C LYS A 271 13.17 -15.41 4.96
N LYS A 272 13.69 -15.25 3.74
CA LYS A 272 13.02 -14.46 2.70
C LYS A 272 11.74 -15.15 2.26
N ALA A 273 10.63 -14.43 2.26
CA ALA A 273 9.38 -14.92 1.69
C ALA A 273 9.58 -15.17 0.17
N PRO A 274 9.26 -16.38 -0.33
CA PRO A 274 9.36 -16.66 -1.75
C PRO A 274 8.39 -15.77 -2.53
N LYS A 275 8.89 -15.12 -3.59
CA LYS A 275 8.08 -14.38 -4.57
C LYS A 275 7.75 -15.23 -5.81
N SER A 276 7.84 -16.56 -5.65
CA SER A 276 7.60 -17.49 -6.76
C SER A 276 6.11 -17.58 -7.09
N LYS A 277 5.81 -18.17 -8.24
CA LYS A 277 4.44 -18.42 -8.68
C LYS A 277 3.69 -19.27 -7.65
N GLU A 278 4.35 -20.31 -7.14
CA GLU A 278 3.79 -21.27 -6.18
C GLU A 278 3.40 -20.58 -4.87
N ALA A 279 4.25 -19.69 -4.36
CA ALA A 279 3.97 -18.94 -3.14
C ALA A 279 2.75 -18.00 -3.31
N ARG A 280 2.64 -17.35 -4.46
CA ARG A 280 1.49 -16.52 -4.81
C ARG A 280 0.22 -17.36 -4.95
N ASP A 281 0.31 -18.50 -5.62
CA ASP A 281 -0.83 -19.38 -5.86
C ASP A 281 -1.31 -20.00 -4.54
N ALA A 282 -0.42 -20.36 -3.62
CA ALA A 282 -0.75 -20.79 -2.26
C ALA A 282 -1.46 -19.68 -1.46
N TYR A 283 -0.95 -18.44 -1.50
CA TYR A 283 -1.61 -17.29 -0.88
C TYR A 283 -3.03 -17.09 -1.42
N ASN A 284 -3.20 -17.15 -2.74
CA ASN A 284 -4.50 -17.02 -3.38
C ASN A 284 -5.44 -18.19 -3.07
N GLN A 285 -4.90 -19.41 -2.94
CA GLN A 285 -5.67 -20.59 -2.53
C GLN A 285 -6.26 -20.39 -1.14
N THR A 286 -5.49 -19.86 -0.18
CA THR A 286 -6.01 -19.52 1.16
C THR A 286 -7.22 -18.57 1.06
N ILE A 287 -7.13 -17.54 0.21
CA ILE A 287 -8.21 -16.57 0.01
C ILE A 287 -9.44 -17.24 -0.62
N ALA A 288 -9.24 -18.08 -1.64
CA ALA A 288 -10.31 -18.84 -2.26
C ALA A 288 -11.00 -19.79 -1.27
N SER A 289 -10.23 -20.46 -0.40
CA SER A 289 -10.77 -21.34 0.64
C SER A 289 -11.72 -20.60 1.59
N TYR A 290 -11.41 -19.36 1.97
CA TYR A 290 -12.32 -18.54 2.78
C TYR A 290 -13.62 -18.15 2.06
N GLU A 291 -13.59 -17.98 0.73
CA GLU A 291 -14.80 -17.75 -0.06
C GLU A 291 -15.65 -19.02 -0.20
N ILE A 292 -15.00 -20.16 -0.42
CA ILE A 292 -15.67 -21.46 -0.49
C ILE A 292 -16.29 -21.81 0.87
N ALA A 293 -15.56 -21.64 1.98
CA ALA A 293 -16.06 -21.86 3.32
C ALA A 293 -17.31 -21.00 3.62
N LEU A 294 -17.30 -19.72 3.23
CA LEU A 294 -18.46 -18.85 3.38
C LEU A 294 -19.69 -19.37 2.62
N LYS A 295 -19.48 -19.83 1.37
CA LYS A 295 -20.56 -20.41 0.55
C LYS A 295 -21.08 -21.72 1.16
N LEU A 296 -20.20 -22.57 1.66
CA LEU A 296 -20.57 -23.83 2.33
C LEU A 296 -21.36 -23.57 3.61
N ILE A 297 -20.93 -22.63 4.46
CA ILE A 297 -21.68 -22.24 5.66
C ILE A 297 -23.09 -21.79 5.30
N LYS A 298 -23.25 -20.94 4.27
CA LYS A 298 -24.57 -20.49 3.81
C LYS A 298 -25.44 -21.63 3.29
N ARG A 299 -24.84 -22.60 2.60
CA ARG A 299 -25.54 -23.79 2.09
C ARG A 299 -25.98 -24.72 3.23
N ASN A 300 -25.09 -24.96 4.20
CA ASN A 300 -25.33 -25.88 5.31
C ASN A 300 -26.29 -25.27 6.36
N TYR A 301 -26.34 -23.93 6.47
CA TYR A 301 -27.19 -23.21 7.43
C TYR A 301 -28.05 -22.14 6.73
N PRO A 302 -29.03 -22.53 5.90
CA PRO A 302 -29.82 -21.59 5.07
C PRO A 302 -30.58 -20.56 5.90
N LEU A 303 -31.05 -20.92 7.10
CA LEU A 303 -31.74 -20.00 8.02
C LEU A 303 -30.83 -18.87 8.55
N LEU A 304 -29.50 -19.07 8.54
CA LEU A 304 -28.52 -18.08 8.97
C LEU A 304 -27.91 -17.30 7.79
N ALA A 305 -28.08 -17.79 6.56
CA ALA A 305 -27.40 -17.26 5.38
C ALA A 305 -27.67 -15.76 5.13
N GLY A 306 -28.89 -15.29 5.41
CA GLY A 306 -29.28 -13.88 5.29
C GLY A 306 -28.55 -12.93 6.25
N LYS A 307 -28.04 -13.45 7.38
CA LYS A 307 -27.26 -12.68 8.37
C LYS A 307 -25.76 -12.65 8.08
N ILE A 308 -25.30 -13.45 7.13
CA ILE A 308 -23.88 -13.65 6.86
C ILE A 308 -23.55 -12.95 5.54
N LYS A 309 -22.79 -11.86 5.57
CA LYS A 309 -22.24 -11.24 4.36
C LYS A 309 -20.79 -11.64 4.14
N TYR A 310 -20.00 -11.69 5.21
CA TYR A 310 -18.60 -12.10 5.23
C TYR A 310 -18.34 -13.12 6.34
N LEU A 311 -17.18 -13.78 6.35
CA LEU A 311 -16.86 -14.76 7.39
C LEU A 311 -16.83 -14.16 8.80
N ARG A 312 -16.45 -12.88 8.94
CA ARG A 312 -16.49 -12.18 10.24
C ARG A 312 -17.89 -12.13 10.87
N ASP A 313 -18.95 -12.30 10.07
CA ASP A 313 -20.34 -12.29 10.54
C ASP A 313 -20.74 -13.63 11.18
N VAL A 314 -19.87 -14.65 11.11
CA VAL A 314 -20.05 -15.94 11.80
C VAL A 314 -19.55 -15.82 13.25
N ASN A 315 -20.33 -15.12 14.06
CA ASN A 315 -20.07 -14.91 15.48
C ASN A 315 -21.38 -14.89 16.30
N GLN A 316 -21.27 -14.99 17.63
CA GLN A 316 -22.42 -15.10 18.53
C GLN A 316 -23.37 -13.91 18.43
N GLU A 317 -22.83 -12.69 18.39
CA GLU A 317 -23.59 -11.44 18.38
C GLU A 317 -24.43 -11.30 17.11
N ASN A 318 -23.80 -11.50 15.95
CA ASN A 318 -24.47 -11.34 14.66
C ASN A 318 -25.49 -12.45 14.39
N LEU A 319 -25.13 -13.71 14.69
CA LEU A 319 -26.02 -14.85 14.45
C LEU A 319 -27.11 -14.99 15.51
N LYS A 320 -26.91 -14.39 16.69
CA LYS A 320 -27.75 -14.54 17.90
C LYS A 320 -27.84 -16.00 18.35
N VAL A 321 -26.68 -16.66 18.44
CA VAL A 321 -26.55 -18.07 18.84
C VAL A 321 -25.47 -18.22 19.91
N LYS A 322 -25.54 -19.30 20.68
CA LYS A 322 -24.50 -19.65 21.67
C LYS A 322 -23.20 -20.06 20.99
N GLU A 323 -22.08 -19.92 21.69
CA GLU A 323 -20.74 -20.30 21.24
C GLU A 323 -20.66 -21.72 20.65
N GLY A 324 -21.31 -22.70 21.29
CA GLY A 324 -21.36 -24.09 20.79
C GLY A 324 -21.87 -24.19 19.36
N LYS A 325 -22.86 -23.36 18.99
CA LYS A 325 -23.39 -23.34 17.62
C LYS A 325 -22.38 -22.78 16.61
N ILE A 326 -21.54 -21.84 17.03
CA ILE A 326 -20.45 -21.32 16.18
C ILE A 326 -19.46 -22.45 15.88
N TYR A 327 -19.05 -23.23 16.88
CA TYR A 327 -18.18 -24.38 16.65
C TYR A 327 -18.82 -25.45 15.77
N GLU A 328 -20.11 -25.73 15.90
CA GLU A 328 -20.82 -26.62 14.97
C GLU A 328 -20.73 -26.13 13.53
N ILE A 329 -20.97 -24.83 13.30
CA ILE A 329 -20.86 -24.23 11.97
C ILE A 329 -19.44 -24.39 11.41
N LEU A 330 -18.42 -24.09 12.22
CA LEU A 330 -17.02 -24.22 11.82
C LEU A 330 -16.59 -25.68 11.61
N LYS A 331 -17.17 -26.65 12.32
CA LYS A 331 -16.93 -28.08 12.09
C LYS A 331 -17.65 -28.62 10.85
N SER A 332 -18.57 -27.86 10.25
CA SER A 332 -19.32 -28.26 9.06
C SER A 332 -18.58 -28.00 7.74
N ILE A 333 -17.45 -27.28 7.79
CA ILE A 333 -16.61 -26.99 6.62
C ILE A 333 -15.42 -27.98 6.58
N PRO A 334 -14.93 -28.34 5.38
CA PRO A 334 -13.82 -29.28 5.20
C PRO A 334 -12.48 -28.84 5.80
#